data_AF-A0A2F0P6K5-F1
#
_entry.id   AF-A0A2F0P6K5-F1
#
_cell.length_a   1.000
_cell.length_b   1.000
_cell.length_c   1.000
_cell.angle_alpha   90.00
_cell.angle_beta   90.00
_cell.angle_gamma   90.00
#
_symmetry.space_group_name_H-M   'P 1'
#
loop_
_entity.id
_entity.type
_entity.pdbx_description
1 polymer ?
#
loop_
_entity_poly.entity_id
_entity_poly.type
_entity_poly.pdbx_seq_one_letter_code
_entity_poly.pdbx_strand_id
1 'polypeptide(L)' 'MPRLTAPRRQAEVCAPLPAAHAAARYARHLPERTLLYALVQAHYPDFIARLEAEDRPLPE' A
#
# COMPACT_ATOMS: atom_id res chain seq x y z
N MET A 1 11.84 -61.12 8.23
CA MET A 1 11.43 -59.84 7.62
C MET A 1 11.49 -58.73 8.67
N PRO A 2 12.58 -57.94 8.74
CA PRO A 2 12.69 -56.86 9.70
C PRO A 2 11.89 -55.64 9.22
N ARG A 3 10.98 -55.12 10.04
CA ARG A 3 10.24 -53.89 9.74
C ARG A 3 11.05 -52.68 10.17
N LEU A 4 11.37 -51.82 9.21
CA LEU A 4 12.02 -50.53 9.46
C LEU A 4 10.98 -49.58 10.10
N THR A 5 11.22 -49.19 11.35
CA THR A 5 10.45 -48.15 12.03
C THR A 5 10.93 -46.80 11.51
N ALA A 6 10.08 -46.07 10.80
CA ALA A 6 10.39 -44.70 10.36
C ALA A 6 10.37 -43.74 11.57
N PRO A 7 11.32 -42.80 11.70
CA PRO A 7 11.27 -41.81 12.75
C PRO A 7 10.16 -40.81 12.47
N ARG A 8 9.33 -40.58 13.49
CA ARG A 8 8.28 -39.57 13.52
C ARG A 8 8.93 -38.19 13.30
N ARG A 9 8.57 -37.49 12.23
CA ARG A 9 8.99 -36.08 12.04
C ARG A 9 8.51 -35.26 13.23
N GLN A 10 9.45 -34.69 13.98
CA GLN A 10 9.15 -33.65 14.94
C GLN A 10 8.56 -32.47 14.16
N ALA A 11 7.34 -32.08 14.51
CA ALA A 11 6.80 -30.81 14.05
C ALA A 11 7.67 -29.73 14.67
N GLU A 12 8.38 -28.98 13.82
CA GLU A 12 9.07 -27.76 14.23
C GLU A 12 8.01 -26.85 14.87
N VAL A 13 8.17 -26.61 16.16
CA VAL A 13 7.35 -25.65 16.90
C VAL A 13 7.61 -24.29 16.26
N CYS A 14 6.63 -23.76 15.52
CA CYS A 14 6.70 -22.37 15.04
C CYS A 14 6.96 -21.47 16.26
N ALA A 15 8.12 -20.82 16.28
CA ALA A 15 8.39 -19.77 17.24
C ALA A 15 7.29 -18.69 17.11
N PRO A 16 6.77 -18.14 18.22
CA PRO A 16 5.79 -17.08 18.15
C PRO A 16 6.41 -15.89 17.41
N LEU A 17 5.72 -15.43 16.36
CA LEU A 17 6.09 -14.20 15.66
C LEU A 17 6.14 -13.06 16.69
N PRO A 18 7.19 -12.21 16.66
CA PRO A 18 7.31 -11.08 17.59
C PRO A 18 6.01 -10.28 17.52
N ALA A 19 5.49 -9.89 18.70
CA ALA A 19 4.23 -9.17 18.86
C ALA A 19 4.11 -8.12 17.75
N ALA A 20 3.19 -8.39 16.81
CA ALA A 20 2.95 -7.52 15.69
C ALA A 20 2.77 -6.11 16.24
N HIS A 21 3.66 -5.19 15.87
CA HIS A 21 3.44 -3.75 16.04
C HIS A 21 1.98 -3.52 15.69
N ALA A 22 1.16 -3.13 16.68
CA ALA A 22 -0.29 -3.13 16.61
C ALA A 22 -0.75 -2.89 15.18
N ALA A 23 -1.11 -3.97 14.48
CA ALA A 23 -1.22 -3.95 13.03
C ALA A 23 -2.10 -2.77 12.66
N ALA A 24 -1.54 -1.79 11.94
CA ALA A 24 -2.22 -0.53 11.66
C ALA A 24 -3.62 -0.87 11.15
N ARG A 25 -4.63 -0.54 11.96
CA ARG A 25 -6.00 -0.91 11.66
C ARG A 25 -6.34 -0.26 10.32
N TYR A 26 -6.85 -1.06 9.38
CA TYR A 26 -7.31 -0.55 8.09
C TYR A 26 -8.22 0.66 8.34
N ALA A 27 -7.78 1.81 7.83
CA ALA A 27 -8.52 3.04 7.81
C ALA A 27 -8.87 3.34 6.36
N ARG A 28 -10.02 3.99 6.14
CA ARG A 28 -10.36 4.44 4.79
C ARG A 28 -9.31 5.43 4.31
N HIS A 29 -8.87 5.23 3.07
CA HIS A 29 -8.00 6.18 2.39
C HIS A 29 -8.71 7.54 2.26
N LEU A 30 -8.01 8.62 2.58
CA LEU A 30 -8.48 9.99 2.46
C LEU A 30 -7.53 10.69 1.47
N PRO A 31 -7.87 10.72 0.17
CA PRO A 31 -7.02 11.29 -0.88
C PRO A 31 -6.54 12.70 -0.54
N GLU A 32 -7.40 13.50 0.08
CA GLU A 32 -7.16 14.90 0.45
C GLU A 32 -6.03 15.06 1.48
N ARG A 33 -5.68 13.97 2.17
CA ARG A 33 -4.60 13.92 3.17
C ARG A 33 -3.32 13.31 2.62
N THR A 34 -3.28 13.00 1.33
CA THR A 34 -2.08 12.48 0.68
C THR A 34 -1.20 13.59 0.15
N LEU A 35 0.10 13.33 0.07
CA LEU A 35 1.06 14.22 -0.58
C LEU A 35 0.66 14.51 -2.03
N LEU A 36 0.17 13.51 -2.76
CA LEU A 36 -0.25 13.66 -4.15
C LEU A 36 -1.35 14.73 -4.28
N TYR A 37 -2.37 14.68 -3.43
CA TYR A 37 -3.45 15.66 -3.49
C TYR A 37 -2.99 17.07 -3.12
N ALA A 38 -2.07 17.18 -2.15
CA ALA A 38 -1.46 18.47 -1.81
C ALA A 38 -0.71 19.08 -3.00
N LEU A 39 0.05 18.25 -3.75
CA LEU A 39 0.75 18.69 -4.95
C LEU A 39 -0.21 19.12 -6.06
N VAL A 40 -1.29 18.35 -6.28
CA VAL A 40 -2.33 18.73 -7.24
C VAL A 40 -2.93 20.07 -6.87
N GLN A 41 -3.34 20.28 -5.62
CA GLN A 41 -3.92 21.57 -5.21
C GLN A 41 -2.95 22.75 -5.39
N ALA A 42 -1.66 22.54 -5.12
CA ALA A 42 -0.64 23.57 -5.26
C ALA A 42 -0.37 23.95 -6.73
N HIS A 43 -0.45 22.99 -7.66
CA HIS A 43 0.01 23.17 -9.04
C HIS A 43 -1.09 23.19 -10.10
N TYR A 44 -2.30 22.76 -9.75
CA TYR A 44 -3.42 22.70 -10.70
C TYR A 44 -3.80 24.06 -11.30
N PRO A 45 -3.82 25.18 -10.54
CA PRO A 45 -4.14 26.49 -11.11
C PRO A 45 -3.17 26.91 -12.23
N ASP A 46 -1.87 26.75 -11.99
CA ASP A 46 -0.83 27.08 -12.98
C ASP A 46 -0.90 26.16 -14.21
N PHE A 47 -1.21 24.89 -13.99
CA PHE A 47 -1.42 23.92 -15.07
C PHE A 47 -2.58 24.32 -15.99
N ILE A 48 -3.72 24.75 -15.41
CA ILE A 48 -4.87 25.22 -16.19
C ILE A 48 -4.54 26.52 -16.95
N ALA A 49 -3.91 27.49 -16.28
CA ALA A 49 -3.49 28.74 -16.94
C ALA A 49 -2.56 28.48 -18.14
N ARG A 50 -1.69 27.47 -18.03
CA ARG A 50 -0.83 27.05 -19.13
C ARG A 50 -1.60 26.36 -20.26
N LEU A 51 -2.56 25.50 -19.95
CA LEU A 51 -3.41 24.86 -20.96
C LEU A 51 -4.23 25.87 -21.75
N GLU A 52 -4.79 26.88 -21.07
CA GLU A 52 -5.51 27.98 -21.71
C GLU A 52 -4.59 28.79 -22.64
N ALA A 53 -3.37 29.12 -22.20
CA ALA A 53 -2.40 29.85 -23.02
C ALA A 53 -1.95 29.06 -24.26
N GLU A 54 -1.99 27.73 -24.19
CA GLU A 54 -1.65 26.83 -25.29
C GLU A 54 -2.85 26.48 -26.18
N ASP A 55 -4.04 27.05 -25.91
CA ASP A 55 -5.32 26.75 -26.60
C ASP A 55 -5.64 25.24 -26.60
N ARG A 56 -5.30 24.56 -25.51
CA ARG A 56 -5.52 23.11 -25.30
C ARG A 56 -6.48 22.88 -24.12
N PRO A 57 -7.79 23.10 -24.31
CA PRO A 57 -8.76 22.95 -23.23
C PRO A 57 -8.87 21.49 -22.76
N LEU A 58 -9.21 21.31 -21.49
CA LEU A 58 -9.58 20.00 -20.96
C LEU A 58 -10.94 19.57 -21.53
N PRO A 59 -11.15 18.26 -21.76
CA PRO A 59 -12.46 17.74 -22.13
C PRO A 59 -13.48 17.95 -21.01
N GLU A 60 -14.76 18.08 -21.40
CA GLU A 60 -15.90 18.11 -20.47
C GLU A 60 -16.23 16.72 -19.88
#